data_AF-A0A4S8L8F6-F1
#
_entry.id   AF-A0A4S8L8F6-F1
#
_cell.length_a   1.000
_cell.length_b   1.000
_cell.length_c   1.000
_cell.angle_alpha   90.00
_cell.angle_beta   90.00
_cell.angle_gamma   90.00
#
_symmetry.space_group_name_H-M   'P 1'
#
loop_
_entity.id
_entity.type
_entity.pdbx_description
1 polymer ?
#
loop_
_entity_poly.entity_id
_entity_poly.type
_entity_poly.pdbx_seq_one_letter_code
_entity_poly.pdbx_strand_id
1 'polypeptide(L)' 'IKRAVAVRKHLEVNRKDKDSKFRLILIESRIHRLARYYKSKQQIPPTFKYDSATASTLIA' A
#
# COMPACT_ATOMS: atom_id res chain seq x y z
N ILE A 1 -2.68 0.67 -4.81
CA ILE A 1 -1.25 1.00 -4.61
C ILE A 1 -0.99 2.50 -4.84
N LYS A 2 -1.30 3.07 -6.02
CA LYS A 2 -1.13 4.51 -6.33
C LYS A 2 -1.61 5.50 -5.25
N ARG A 3 -2.82 5.31 -4.71
CA ARG A 3 -3.35 6.17 -3.63
C ARG A 3 -2.55 6.08 -2.33
N ALA A 4 -2.06 4.90 -1.95
CA ALA A 4 -1.25 4.73 -0.74
C ALA A 4 0.10 5.48 -0.88
N VAL A 5 0.72 5.41 -2.05
CA VAL A 5 1.97 6.14 -2.33
C VAL A 5 1.77 7.66 -2.22
N ALA A 6 0.69 8.18 -2.81
CA ALA A 6 0.36 9.60 -2.71
C ALA A 6 0.13 10.05 -1.26
N VAL A 7 -0.64 9.29 -0.47
CA VAL A 7 -0.89 9.60 0.94
C VAL A 7 0.38 9.51 1.77
N ARG A 8 1.28 8.57 1.49
CA ARG A 8 2.55 8.49 2.23
C ARG A 8 3.45 9.70 1.94
N LYS A 9 3.56 10.10 0.68
CA LYS A 9 4.29 11.33 0.28
C LYS A 9 3.70 12.58 0.96
N HIS A 10 2.38 12.67 1.08
CA HIS A 10 1.73 13.75 1.83
C HIS A 10 2.12 13.75 3.32
N LEU A 11 2.15 12.57 3.95
CA LEU A 11 2.48 12.42 5.37
C LEU A 11 3.97 12.61 5.70
N GLU A 12 4.87 12.55 4.72
CA GLU A 12 6.29 12.88 4.90
C GLU A 12 6.47 14.35 5.32
N VAL A 13 5.68 15.24 4.70
CA VAL A 13 5.66 16.68 5.02
C VAL A 13 4.68 16.97 6.16
N ASN A 14 3.48 16.38 6.12
CA ASN A 14 2.38 16.67 7.04
C ASN A 14 2.23 15.61 8.14
N ARG A 15 3.28 15.42 8.93
CA ARG A 15 3.36 14.34 9.94
C ARG A 15 2.28 14.40 11.04
N LYS A 16 1.67 15.56 11.28
CA LYS A 16 0.62 15.76 12.30
C LYS A 16 -0.78 15.38 11.83
N ASP A 17 -0.97 15.10 10.53
CA ASP A 17 -2.26 14.74 9.97
C ASP A 17 -2.66 13.30 10.36
N LYS A 18 -3.50 13.20 11.39
CA LYS A 18 -4.00 11.94 11.95
C LYS A 18 -5.04 11.26 11.07
N ASP A 19 -5.87 12.02 10.35
CA ASP A 19 -6.93 11.48 9.48
C ASP A 19 -6.30 10.79 8.27
N SER A 20 -5.34 11.45 7.60
CA SER A 20 -4.62 10.83 6.49
C SER A 20 -3.84 9.59 6.92
N LYS A 21 -3.26 9.58 8.13
CA LYS A 21 -2.60 8.40 8.70
C LYS A 21 -3.57 7.24 8.92
N PHE A 22 -4.76 7.52 9.48
CA PHE A 22 -5.81 6.52 9.65
C PHE A 22 -6.25 5.95 8.29
N ARG A 23 -6.50 6.81 7.31
CA ARG A 23 -6.88 6.39 5.95
C ARG A 23 -5.78 5.58 5.25
N LEU A 24 -4.51 5.91 5.46
CA LEU A 24 -3.39 5.12 4.95
C LEU A 24 -3.45 3.67 5.45
N ILE A 25 -3.66 3.47 6.76
CA ILE A 25 -3.78 2.13 7.38
C ILE A 25 -4.91 1.32 6.73
N LEU A 26 -6.06 1.95 6.47
CA LEU A 26 -7.19 1.28 5.81
C LEU A 26 -6.86 0.87 4.37
N ILE A 27 -6.18 1.74 3.61
CA ILE A 27 -5.78 1.45 2.24
C ILE A 27 -4.77 0.31 2.22
N GLU A 28 -3.75 0.33 3.08
CA GLU A 28 -2.74 -0.73 3.17
C GLU A 28 -3.35 -2.07 3.59
N SER A 29 -4.29 -2.05 4.54
CA SER A 29 -5.05 -3.25 4.94
C SER A 29 -5.82 -3.87 3.76
N ARG A 30 -6.42 -3.04 2.90
CA ARG A 30 -7.09 -3.50 1.67
C ARG A 30 -6.09 -4.10 0.67
N ILE A 31 -4.92 -3.48 0.49
CA ILE A 31 -3.87 -4.00 -0.40
C ILE A 31 -3.41 -5.38 0.08
N HIS A 32 -3.16 -5.55 1.38
CA HIS A 32 -2.77 -6.86 1.94
C HIS A 32 -3.84 -7.93 1.74
N ARG A 33 -5.12 -7.60 1.88
CA ARG A 33 -6.23 -8.53 1.62
C ARG A 33 -6.26 -8.98 0.15
N LEU A 34 -6.13 -8.04 -0.78
CA LEU A 34 -6.10 -8.34 -2.21
C LEU A 34 -4.86 -9.13 -2.60
N ALA A 35 -3.69 -8.79 -2.06
CA ALA A 35 -2.46 -9.54 -2.29
C ALA A 35 -2.62 -11.01 -1.85
N ARG A 36 -3.24 -11.28 -0.70
CA ARG A 36 -3.53 -12.68 -0.30
C ARG A 36 -4.45 -13.38 -1.29
N TYR A 37 -5.53 -12.73 -1.72
CA TYR A 37 -6.46 -13.30 -2.70
C TYR A 37 -5.77 -13.68 -4.02
N TYR A 38 -4.98 -12.75 -4.58
CA TYR A 38 -4.30 -13.00 -5.85
C TYR A 38 -3.17 -14.03 -5.75
N LYS A 39 -2.51 -14.17 -4.59
CA LYS A 39 -1.59 -15.28 -4.32
C LYS A 39 -2.29 -16.62 -4.38
N SER A 40 -3.43 -16.75 -3.70
CA SER A 40 -4.21 -18.00 -3.70
C SER A 40 -4.72 -18.37 -5.10
N LYS A 41 -4.99 -17.37 -5.95
CA LYS A 41 -5.37 -17.55 -7.35
C LYS A 41 -4.18 -17.72 -8.31
N GLN A 42 -2.96 -17.80 -7.82
CA GLN A 42 -1.72 -17.94 -8.60
C GLN A 42 -1.47 -16.85 -9.65
N GLN A 43 -2.14 -15.70 -9.53
CA GLN A 43 -1.96 -14.57 -10.46
C GLN A 43 -0.75 -13.71 -10.13
N ILE A 44 -0.23 -13.85 -8.91
CA ILE A 44 1.01 -13.20 -8.46
C ILE A 44 1.91 -14.23 -7.77
N PRO A 45 3.23 -14.05 -7.84
CA PRO A 45 4.16 -14.95 -7.17
C PRO A 45 3.84 -15.09 -5.67
N PRO A 46 3.93 -16.29 -5.09
CA PRO A 46 3.70 -16.49 -3.65
C PRO A 46 4.69 -15.68 -2.79
N THR A 47 5.87 -15.40 -3.35
CA THR A 47 6.93 -14.55 -2.78
C THR A 47 6.58 -13.06 -2.78
N PHE A 48 5.54 -12.62 -3.52
CA PHE A 48 5.18 -11.21 -3.63
C PHE A 48 4.82 -10.64 -2.26
N LYS A 49 5.52 -9.60 -1.82
CA LYS A 49 5.20 -8.89 -0.58
C LYS A 49 4.96 -7.43 -0.92
N TYR A 50 3.86 -6.88 -0.44
CA TYR A 50 3.68 -5.44 -0.46
C TYR A 50 4.63 -4.84 0.58
N ASP A 51 5.67 -4.19 0.11
CA ASP A 51 6.50 -3.30 0.91
C ASP A 51 6.15 -1.87 0.55
N SER A 52 5.91 -1.10 1.59
CA SER A 52 5.64 0.31 1.50
C SER A 52 6.79 1.03 0.75
N ALA A 53 8.06 0.75 1.08
CA ALA A 53 9.22 1.46 0.53
C ALA A 53 9.37 1.27 -0.99
N THR A 54 9.06 0.07 -1.49
CA THR A 54 9.16 -0.27 -2.91
C THR A 54 7.88 0.00 -3.69
N ALA A 55 6.78 0.38 -3.03
CA ALA A 55 5.47 0.58 -3.66
C ALA A 55 5.45 1.62 -4.79
N SER A 56 6.37 2.59 -4.79
CA SER A 56 6.52 3.59 -5.86
C SER A 56 6.99 2.97 -7.18
N THR A 57 7.87 1.95 -7.11
CA THR A 57 8.42 1.26 -8.28
C THR A 57 7.40 0.36 -9.00
N LEU A 58 6.34 -0.04 -8.30
CA LEU A 58 5.27 -0.91 -8.81
C LEU A 58 4.20 -0.18 -9.63
N ILE A 59 4.29 1.16 -9.76
CA ILE A 59 3.28 2.00 -10.43
C ILE A 59 3.91 2.74 -11.63
N ALA A 60 4.95 2.17 -12.24
CA ALA A 60 5.52 2.70 -13.48
C ALA A 60 4.46 2.73 -14.60
#